data_AF-A0A1A2S3J6-F1
#
_entry.id   AF-A0A1A2S3J6-F1
#
_cell.length_a   1.000
_cell.length_b   1.000
_cell.length_c   1.000
_cell.angle_alpha   90.00
_cell.angle_beta   90.00
_cell.angle_gamma   90.00
#
_symmetry.space_group_name_H-M   'P 1'
#
loop_
_entity.id
_entity.type
_entity.pdbx_description
1 polymer ?
#
loop_
_entity_poly.entity_id
_entity_poly.type
_entity_poly.pdbx_seq_one_letter_code
_entity_poly.pdbx_strand_id
1 'polypeptide(L)'
;MAAVDLTADVPMTPQDMWDRVSDLSDLGEWLILHEGWRGELPDEIAEGTQIVGVARAKGLRNRVTWTVTTWDPPHEVAMSGSGKGGAKYAVTLTVRPTDEGSMLGLRLELGGRALFGPVGSAAARAVKGDVQKSLQNFVELYG
;
A
#
# COMPACT_ATOMS: atom_id res chain seq x y z
N MET A 1 -1.05 -17.87 -4.00
CA MET A 1 -0.80 -16.47 -3.59
C MET A 1 -1.72 -15.61 -4.44
N ALA A 2 -2.42 -14.66 -3.85
CA ALA A 2 -3.27 -13.74 -4.61
C ALA A 2 -2.57 -12.39 -4.71
N ALA A 3 -2.65 -11.74 -5.86
CA ALA A 3 -2.08 -10.42 -6.07
C ALA A 3 -3.12 -9.49 -6.71
N VAL A 4 -3.05 -8.23 -6.34
CA VAL A 4 -3.73 -7.11 -6.98
C VAL A 4 -2.64 -6.20 -7.51
N ASP A 5 -2.79 -5.73 -8.73
CA ASP A 5 -1.83 -4.86 -9.42
C ASP A 5 -2.65 -3.87 -10.25
N LEU A 6 -2.62 -2.60 -9.88
CA LEU A 6 -3.43 -1.54 -10.47
C LEU A 6 -2.60 -0.26 -10.56
N THR A 7 -2.94 0.58 -11.53
CA THR A 7 -2.27 1.86 -11.78
C THR A 7 -3.26 3.01 -11.88
N ALA A 8 -2.78 4.24 -11.68
CA ALA A 8 -3.51 5.47 -11.95
C ALA A 8 -2.56 6.54 -12.48
N ASP A 9 -2.96 7.23 -13.54
CA ASP A 9 -2.24 8.40 -14.08
C ASP A 9 -2.71 9.67 -13.36
N VAL A 10 -1.77 10.57 -13.06
CA VAL A 10 -2.01 11.80 -12.32
C VAL A 10 -1.20 12.94 -12.95
N PRO A 11 -1.80 14.11 -13.21
CA PRO A 11 -1.14 15.26 -13.86
C PRO A 11 -0.20 16.02 -12.88
N MET A 12 0.76 15.32 -12.30
CA MET A 12 1.80 15.88 -11.43
C MET A 12 3.16 15.26 -11.72
N THR A 13 4.23 15.93 -11.26
CA THR A 13 5.59 15.41 -11.46
C THR A 13 5.83 14.14 -10.63
N PRO A 14 6.77 13.26 -11.02
CA PRO A 14 7.16 12.11 -10.19
C PRO A 14 7.56 12.49 -8.76
N GLN A 15 8.21 13.65 -8.56
CA GLN A 15 8.59 14.10 -7.23
C GLN A 15 7.37 14.49 -6.40
N ASP A 16 6.43 15.27 -6.96
CA ASP A 16 5.21 15.65 -6.25
C ASP A 16 4.38 14.40 -5.88
N MET A 17 4.30 13.42 -6.80
CA MET A 17 3.66 12.15 -6.52
C MET A 17 4.36 11.41 -5.39
N TRP A 18 5.70 11.32 -5.45
CA TRP A 18 6.51 10.68 -4.42
C TRP A 18 6.27 11.29 -3.03
N ASP A 19 6.28 12.61 -2.93
CA ASP A 19 6.08 13.31 -1.66
C ASP A 19 4.71 12.96 -1.03
N ARG A 20 3.69 12.66 -1.84
CA ARG A 20 2.37 12.20 -1.35
C ARG A 20 2.31 10.72 -1.00
N VAL A 21 2.95 9.86 -1.79
CA VAL A 21 2.86 8.40 -1.58
C VAL A 21 3.82 7.90 -0.50
N SER A 22 4.92 8.61 -0.28
CA SER A 22 5.94 8.28 0.70
C SER A 22 5.69 8.87 2.08
N ASP A 23 4.80 9.87 2.19
CA ASP A 23 4.36 10.40 3.48
C ASP A 23 3.44 9.40 4.20
N LEU A 24 4.00 8.77 5.22
CA LEU A 24 3.30 7.79 6.02
C LEU A 24 2.19 8.41 6.89
N SER A 25 2.26 9.68 7.27
CA SER A 25 1.21 10.28 8.12
C SER A 25 -0.13 10.40 7.39
N ASP A 26 -0.08 10.55 6.07
CA ASP A 26 -1.24 10.95 5.26
C ASP A 26 -1.81 9.79 4.44
N LEU A 27 -1.24 8.59 4.53
CA LEU A 27 -1.73 7.41 3.81
C LEU A 27 -3.22 7.14 4.05
N GLY A 28 -3.72 7.41 5.26
CA GLY A 28 -5.12 7.17 5.61
C GLY A 28 -6.13 8.01 4.82
N GLU A 29 -5.70 9.09 4.17
CA GLU A 29 -6.57 9.96 3.38
C GLU A 29 -7.03 9.30 2.09
N TRP A 30 -6.13 8.55 1.44
CA TRP A 30 -6.39 7.95 0.13
C TRP A 30 -6.32 6.42 0.16
N LEU A 31 -5.42 5.82 0.94
CA LEU A 31 -5.24 4.37 1.03
C LEU A 31 -6.22 3.76 2.03
N ILE A 32 -7.43 3.43 1.58
CA ILE A 32 -8.51 2.97 2.48
C ILE A 32 -8.21 1.64 3.19
N LEU A 33 -7.22 0.89 2.69
CA LEU A 33 -6.69 -0.31 3.32
C LEU A 33 -5.92 0.01 4.61
N HIS A 34 -5.45 1.25 4.77
CA HIS A 34 -4.73 1.72 5.93
C HIS A 34 -5.70 2.38 6.92
N GLU A 35 -5.82 1.82 8.13
CA GLU A 35 -6.61 2.44 9.19
C GLU A 35 -5.78 3.38 10.07
N GLY A 36 -4.47 3.16 10.16
CA GLY A 36 -3.58 3.95 11.00
C GLY A 36 -2.37 3.17 11.50
N TRP A 37 -1.36 3.92 11.92
CA TRP A 37 -0.15 3.40 12.57
C TRP A 37 -0.35 3.11 14.06
N ARG A 38 0.56 2.31 14.61
CA ARG A 38 0.63 1.94 16.03
C ARG A 38 2.02 2.29 16.55
N GLY A 39 2.07 3.32 17.37
CA GLY A 39 3.31 3.91 17.84
C GLY A 39 3.68 5.15 17.02
N GLU A 40 4.83 5.71 17.34
CA GLU A 40 5.41 6.83 16.60
C GLU A 40 5.98 6.34 15.27
N LEU A 41 5.85 7.17 14.24
CA LEU A 41 6.54 6.96 12.97
C LEU A 41 7.99 7.39 13.12
N PRO A 42 8.94 6.70 12.47
CA PRO A 42 10.33 7.12 12.45
C PRO A 42 10.48 8.42 11.65
N ASP A 43 11.44 9.26 12.04
CA ASP A 43 11.76 10.51 11.33
C ASP A 43 12.33 10.25 9.93
N GLU A 44 13.01 9.11 9.74
CA GLU A 44 13.61 8.70 8.49
C GLU A 44 13.18 7.28 8.10
N ILE A 45 12.93 7.07 6.81
CA ILE A 45 12.57 5.77 6.23
C ILE A 45 13.74 5.30 5.37
N ALA A 46 14.14 4.04 5.57
CA ALA A 46 15.13 3.35 4.76
C ALA A 46 14.78 1.86 4.70
N GLU A 47 15.49 1.11 3.86
CA GLU A 47 15.41 -0.35 3.88
C GLU A 47 15.70 -0.90 5.29
N GLY A 48 14.88 -1.85 5.71
CA GLY A 48 14.91 -2.41 7.07
C GLY A 48 14.09 -1.65 8.10
N THR A 49 13.65 -0.41 7.82
CA THR A 49 12.75 0.33 8.74
C THR A 49 11.50 -0.49 9.03
N GLN A 50 11.15 -0.60 10.32
CA GLN A 50 9.98 -1.33 10.77
C GLN A 50 8.93 -0.39 11.33
N ILE A 51 7.70 -0.55 10.85
CA ILE A 51 6.53 0.21 11.31
C ILE A 51 5.35 -0.74 11.52
N VAL A 52 4.51 -0.42 12.49
CA VAL A 52 3.36 -1.27 12.84
C VAL A 52 2.10 -0.54 12.44
N GLY A 53 1.35 -1.11 11.50
CA GLY A 53 0.09 -0.54 10.99
C GLY A 53 -1.10 -1.44 11.24
N VAL A 54 -2.30 -0.89 11.12
CA VAL A 54 -3.55 -1.66 11.04
C VAL A 54 -4.04 -1.63 9.60
N ALA A 55 -4.03 -2.79 8.96
CA ALA A 55 -4.64 -2.99 7.65
C ALA A 55 -6.13 -3.38 7.81
N ARG A 56 -6.99 -2.85 6.95
CA ARG A 56 -8.43 -3.13 6.93
C ARG A 56 -8.85 -3.65 5.56
N ALA A 57 -9.69 -4.69 5.54
CA ALA A 57 -10.40 -5.14 4.35
C ALA A 57 -11.80 -5.64 4.74
N LYS A 58 -12.87 -5.10 4.13
CA LYS A 58 -14.28 -5.45 4.43
C LYS A 58 -14.62 -5.52 5.94
N GLY A 59 -14.11 -4.58 6.72
CA GLY A 59 -14.36 -4.50 8.17
C GLY A 59 -13.51 -5.43 9.04
N LEU A 60 -12.73 -6.35 8.45
CA LEU A 60 -11.70 -7.08 9.19
C LEU A 60 -10.47 -6.19 9.36
N ARG A 61 -9.91 -6.20 10.58
CA ARG A 61 -8.72 -5.44 10.95
C ARG A 61 -7.59 -6.40 11.28
N ASN A 62 -6.42 -6.19 10.70
CA ASN A 62 -5.21 -6.94 11.04
C ASN A 62 -4.09 -5.98 11.44
N ARG A 63 -3.50 -6.18 12.61
CA ARG A 63 -2.27 -5.48 13.00
C ARG A 63 -1.13 -6.16 12.27
N VAL A 64 -0.40 -5.40 11.46
CA VAL A 64 0.69 -5.88 10.62
C VAL A 64 1.97 -5.19 11.07
N THR A 65 3.02 -5.97 11.32
CA THR A 65 4.38 -5.43 11.40
C THR A 65 4.93 -5.41 10.00
N TRP A 66 5.18 -4.22 9.49
CA TRP A 66 5.76 -3.98 8.17
C TRP A 66 7.26 -3.77 8.30
N THR A 67 7.99 -4.19 7.27
CA THR A 67 9.41 -3.92 7.10
C THR A 67 9.60 -3.39 5.70
N VAL A 68 10.20 -2.21 5.57
CA VAL A 68 10.57 -1.63 4.27
C VAL A 68 11.64 -2.52 3.66
N THR A 69 11.37 -3.03 2.46
CA THR A 69 12.25 -3.92 1.72
C THR A 69 12.95 -3.22 0.56
N THR A 70 12.34 -2.15 0.05
CA THR A 70 12.92 -1.27 -0.98
C THR A 70 12.58 0.16 -0.61
N TRP A 71 13.56 1.05 -0.70
CA TRP A 71 13.38 2.50 -0.58
C TRP A 71 14.23 3.20 -1.64
N ASP A 72 13.61 3.56 -2.76
CA ASP A 72 14.25 4.19 -3.92
C ASP A 72 13.48 5.45 -4.35
N PRO A 73 13.60 6.58 -3.62
CA PRO A 73 12.97 7.84 -4.00
C PRO A 73 13.51 8.38 -5.35
N PRO A 74 12.65 8.99 -6.21
CA PRO A 74 11.20 9.12 -6.09
C PRO A 74 10.41 7.96 -6.74
N HIS A 75 11.02 6.80 -6.97
CA HIS A 75 10.51 5.77 -7.89
C HIS A 75 9.75 4.63 -7.20
N GLU A 76 10.20 4.15 -6.04
CA GLU A 76 9.67 2.93 -5.45
C GLU A 76 9.78 2.89 -3.91
N VAL A 77 8.70 2.45 -3.27
CA VAL A 77 8.73 1.90 -1.91
C VAL A 77 8.08 0.53 -1.91
N ALA A 78 8.75 -0.45 -1.31
CA ALA A 78 8.21 -1.78 -1.11
C ALA A 78 8.30 -2.18 0.36
N MET A 79 7.29 -2.90 0.83
CA MET A 79 7.20 -3.37 2.20
C MET A 79 6.69 -4.81 2.27
N SER A 80 7.28 -5.59 3.16
CA SER A 80 6.74 -6.91 3.53
C SER A 80 6.09 -6.84 4.92
N GLY A 81 4.97 -7.53 5.08
CA GLY A 81 4.14 -7.46 6.27
C GLY A 81 3.81 -8.83 6.84
N SER A 82 3.85 -8.94 8.17
CA SER A 82 3.34 -10.11 8.90
C SER A 82 2.20 -9.71 9.82
N GLY A 83 1.03 -10.32 9.61
CA GLY A 83 -0.17 -10.11 10.43
C GLY A 83 -0.52 -11.30 11.32
N LYS A 84 -1.58 -11.14 12.11
CA LYS A 84 -2.13 -12.20 12.96
C LYS A 84 -2.55 -13.43 12.12
N GLY A 85 -2.51 -14.60 12.75
CA GLY A 85 -2.92 -15.87 12.12
C GLY A 85 -1.94 -16.39 11.05
N GLY A 86 -0.75 -15.80 10.93
CA GLY A 86 0.23 -16.18 9.91
C GLY A 86 -0.09 -15.64 8.52
N ALA A 87 -0.92 -14.59 8.43
CA ALA A 87 -1.12 -13.83 7.19
C ALA A 87 0.16 -13.09 6.81
N LYS A 88 0.46 -13.08 5.51
CA LYS A 88 1.62 -12.41 4.91
C LYS A 88 1.14 -11.44 3.85
N TYR A 89 1.82 -10.30 3.79
CA TYR A 89 1.51 -9.20 2.90
C TYR A 89 2.80 -8.75 2.21
N ALA A 90 2.69 -8.31 0.95
CA ALA A 90 3.69 -7.44 0.34
C ALA A 90 2.96 -6.29 -0.35
N VAL A 91 3.47 -5.07 -0.20
CA VAL A 91 2.97 -3.88 -0.89
C VAL A 91 4.14 -3.28 -1.64
N THR A 92 3.91 -2.90 -2.89
CA THR A 92 4.84 -2.09 -3.68
C THR A 92 4.08 -0.91 -4.25
N LEU A 93 4.58 0.30 -3.98
CA LEU A 93 4.16 1.51 -4.65
C LEU A 93 5.26 1.93 -5.61
N THR A 94 4.89 2.23 -6.85
CA THR A 94 5.84 2.73 -7.86
C THR A 94 5.34 4.04 -8.45
N VAL A 95 6.27 4.93 -8.76
CA VAL A 95 6.02 6.18 -9.45
C VAL A 95 6.84 6.15 -10.74
N ARG A 96 6.17 6.39 -11.86
CA ARG A 96 6.82 6.43 -13.18
C ARG A 96 6.43 7.69 -13.93
N PRO A 97 7.35 8.37 -14.62
CA PRO A 97 7.00 9.51 -15.47
C PRO A 97 6.11 9.06 -16.63
N THR A 98 5.20 9.95 -17.05
CA THR A 98 4.40 9.84 -18.28
C THR A 98 4.51 11.14 -19.08
N ASP A 99 3.95 11.18 -20.29
CA ASP A 99 3.98 12.39 -21.12
C ASP A 99 3.19 13.56 -20.51
N GLU A 100 2.17 13.27 -19.69
CA GLU A 100 1.25 14.24 -19.09
C GLU A 100 1.42 14.39 -17.57
N GLY A 101 2.41 13.71 -16.95
CA GLY A 101 2.64 13.74 -15.51
C GLY A 101 3.35 12.49 -15.02
N SER A 102 2.69 11.73 -14.16
CA SER A 102 3.22 10.48 -13.60
C SER A 102 2.14 9.44 -13.36
N MET A 103 2.55 8.18 -13.28
CA MET A 103 1.72 7.02 -13.02
C MET A 103 2.06 6.43 -11.65
N LEU A 104 1.07 6.34 -10.79
CA LEU A 104 1.13 5.60 -9.54
C LEU A 104 0.75 4.13 -9.79
N GLY A 105 1.67 3.21 -9.56
CA GLY A 105 1.40 1.79 -9.49
C GLY A 105 1.26 1.31 -8.05
N LEU A 106 0.22 0.52 -7.76
CA LEU A 106 0.02 -0.13 -6.47
C LEU A 106 -0.16 -1.63 -6.68
N ARG A 107 0.79 -2.40 -6.15
CA ARG A 107 0.76 -3.85 -6.11
C ARG A 107 0.62 -4.34 -4.67
N LEU A 108 -0.33 -5.23 -4.43
CA LEU A 108 -0.56 -5.86 -3.12
C LEU A 108 -0.65 -7.37 -3.28
N GLU A 109 0.24 -8.08 -2.59
CA GLU A 109 0.29 -9.53 -2.54
C GLU A 109 -0.18 -10.05 -1.18
N LEU A 110 -0.99 -11.10 -1.23
CA LEU A 110 -1.64 -11.72 -0.08
C LEU A 110 -1.27 -13.20 -0.02
N GLY A 111 -0.80 -13.63 1.16
CA GLY A 111 -0.38 -15.01 1.38
C GLY A 111 -0.41 -15.45 2.83
N GLY A 112 0.21 -16.60 3.08
CA GLY A 112 0.22 -17.24 4.39
C GLY A 112 -0.98 -18.15 4.63
N ARG A 113 -0.89 -18.97 5.69
CA ARG A 113 -1.81 -20.09 5.93
C ARG A 113 -3.27 -19.66 6.10
N ALA A 114 -3.48 -18.50 6.72
CA ALA A 114 -4.81 -17.92 6.93
C ALA A 114 -5.54 -17.55 5.63
N LEU A 115 -4.82 -17.41 4.51
CA LEU A 115 -5.36 -16.96 3.22
C LEU A 115 -5.37 -18.08 2.16
N PHE A 116 -5.36 -19.35 2.57
CA PHE A 116 -5.58 -20.46 1.65
C PHE A 116 -7.07 -20.77 1.44
N GLY A 117 -7.39 -21.30 0.25
CA GLY A 117 -8.74 -21.76 -0.08
C GLY A 117 -9.75 -20.62 -0.30
N PRO A 118 -11.06 -20.91 -0.16
CA PRO A 118 -12.14 -19.97 -0.51
C PRO A 118 -12.09 -18.64 0.26
N VAL A 119 -11.62 -18.67 1.51
CA VAL A 119 -11.46 -17.47 2.36
C VAL A 119 -10.42 -16.52 1.75
N GLY A 120 -9.28 -17.06 1.31
CA GLY A 120 -8.25 -16.29 0.61
C GLY A 120 -8.75 -15.64 -0.67
N SER A 121 -9.53 -16.38 -1.46
CA SER A 121 -10.14 -15.86 -2.69
C SER A 121 -11.12 -14.71 -2.42
N ALA A 122 -11.92 -14.80 -1.35
CA ALA A 122 -12.82 -13.72 -0.95
C ALA A 122 -12.04 -12.49 -0.47
N ALA A 123 -11.00 -12.69 0.35
CA ALA A 123 -10.11 -11.61 0.81
C ALA A 123 -9.42 -10.90 -0.36
N ALA A 124 -8.93 -11.63 -1.35
CA ALA A 124 -8.29 -11.05 -2.54
C ALA A 124 -9.26 -10.18 -3.36
N ARG A 125 -10.51 -10.62 -3.55
CA ARG A 125 -11.53 -9.83 -4.25
C ARG A 125 -11.91 -8.57 -3.47
N ALA A 126 -12.05 -8.69 -2.15
CA ALA A 126 -12.30 -7.56 -1.27
C ALA A 126 -11.19 -6.51 -1.38
N VAL A 127 -9.95 -6.95 -1.24
CA VAL A 127 -8.76 -6.09 -1.34
C VAL A 127 -8.65 -5.45 -2.72
N LYS A 128 -8.96 -6.17 -3.81
CA LYS A 128 -8.97 -5.57 -5.16
C LYS A 128 -9.89 -4.36 -5.25
N GLY A 129 -11.11 -4.47 -4.72
CA GLY A 129 -12.05 -3.34 -4.68
C GLY A 129 -11.54 -2.19 -3.83
N ASP A 130 -10.91 -2.49 -2.69
CA ASP A 130 -10.37 -1.47 -1.79
C ASP A 130 -9.14 -0.75 -2.40
N VAL A 131 -8.25 -1.46 -3.12
CA VAL A 131 -7.15 -0.85 -3.90
C VAL A 131 -7.69 0.05 -5.00
N GLN A 132 -8.66 -0.42 -5.78
CA GLN A 132 -9.23 0.37 -6.87
C GLN A 132 -9.83 1.68 -6.34
N LYS A 133 -10.58 1.61 -5.23
CA LYS A 133 -11.12 2.81 -4.59
C LYS A 133 -10.03 3.71 -4.00
N SER A 134 -8.95 3.14 -3.48
CA SER A 134 -7.82 3.94 -2.97
C SER A 134 -7.16 4.77 -4.07
N LEU A 135 -6.93 4.17 -5.24
CA LEU A 135 -6.36 4.89 -6.38
C LEU A 135 -7.33 5.96 -6.92
N GLN A 136 -8.64 5.68 -6.92
CA GLN A 136 -9.65 6.69 -7.26
C GLN A 136 -9.60 7.88 -6.28
N ASN A 137 -9.57 7.61 -4.98
CA ASN A 137 -9.44 8.67 -3.97
C ASN A 137 -8.15 9.49 -4.17
N PHE A 138 -7.02 8.84 -4.48
CA PHE A 138 -5.75 9.54 -4.73
C PHE A 138 -5.87 10.51 -5.92
N VAL A 139 -6.47 10.06 -7.02
CA VAL A 139 -6.73 10.90 -8.20
C VAL A 139 -7.71 12.03 -7.86
N GLU A 140 -8.77 11.77 -7.10
CA GLU A 140 -9.73 12.82 -6.70
C GLU A 140 -9.09 13.89 -5.80
N LEU A 141 -8.15 13.51 -4.94
CA LEU A 141 -7.48 14.44 -4.03
C LEU A 141 -6.41 15.27 -4.73
N TYR A 142 -5.72 14.70 -5.72
CA TYR A 142 -4.46 15.27 -6.22
C TYR A 142 -4.33 15.37 -7.75
N GLY A 143 -5.29 14.85 -8.52
CA GLY A 143 -5.28 14.89 -9.98
C GLY A 143 -6.06 16.04 -10.61
#